data_AF-E6M0Z9-F1
#
_entry.id   AF-E6M0Z9-F1
#
_cell.length_a   1.000
_cell.length_b   1.000
_cell.length_c   1.000
_cell.angle_alpha   90.00
_cell.angle_beta   90.00
_cell.angle_gamma   90.00
#
_symmetry.space_group_name_H-M   'P 1'
#
loop_
_entity.id
_entity.type
_entity.pdbx_description
1 polymer ?
#
loop_
_entity_poly.entity_id
_entity_poly.type
_entity_poly.pdbx_seq_one_letter_code
_entity_poly.pdbx_strand_id
1 'polypeptide(L)'
;MEICEQYRIPHSFYLGGAWRWTEADRAKAMLYRKWKAEACPRCGTRPADWEKDPNYRVADTVRCEGCARLDELQDQVKDPPRGTSVGLFPPDVVMAKLDKEE
;
A
#
# COMPACT_ATOMS: atom_id res chain seq x y z
N MET A 1 6.49 2.50 -20.77
CA MET A 1 5.90 1.22 -21.20
C MET A 1 4.63 0.86 -20.43
N GLU A 2 4.46 1.32 -19.18
CA GLU A 2 3.26 1.05 -18.37
C GLU A 2 1.93 1.36 -19.08
N ILE A 3 1.76 2.59 -19.57
CA ILE A 3 0.59 3.00 -20.36
C ILE A 3 0.42 2.12 -21.61
N CYS A 4 1.52 1.83 -22.32
CA CYS A 4 1.47 1.01 -23.53
C CYS A 4 1.01 -0.44 -23.24
N GLU A 5 1.40 -1.00 -22.09
CA GLU A 5 0.94 -2.33 -21.64
C GLU A 5 -0.55 -2.31 -21.31
N GLN A 6 -1.00 -1.32 -20.52
CA GLN A 6 -2.38 -1.18 -20.07
C GLN A 6 -3.37 -1.11 -21.25
N TYR A 7 -3.06 -0.28 -22.25
CA TYR A 7 -3.92 -0.09 -23.42
C TYR A 7 -3.58 -1.02 -24.60
N ARG A 8 -2.59 -1.91 -24.44
CA ARG A 8 -2.16 -2.87 -25.47
C ARG A 8 -1.74 -2.21 -26.78
N ILE A 9 -1.08 -1.06 -26.70
CA ILE A 9 -0.67 -0.24 -27.85
C ILE A 9 0.85 -0.32 -28.10
N PRO A 10 1.32 -0.17 -29.36
CA PRO A 10 2.75 -0.01 -29.64
C PRO A 10 3.32 1.24 -28.99
N HIS A 11 4.58 1.18 -28.53
CA HIS A 11 5.24 2.36 -27.98
C HIS A 11 5.47 3.44 -29.04
N SER A 12 5.79 3.05 -30.27
CA SER A 12 5.89 3.95 -31.42
C SER A 12 4.57 4.68 -31.70
N PHE A 13 3.43 4.00 -31.62
CA PHE A 13 2.11 4.62 -31.73
C PHE A 13 1.85 5.61 -30.59
N TYR A 14 2.19 5.23 -29.35
CA TYR A 14 2.06 6.14 -28.20
C TYR A 14 2.86 7.44 -28.38
N LEU A 15 3.96 7.41 -29.12
CA LEU A 15 4.76 8.58 -29.48
C LEU A 15 4.28 9.32 -30.74
N GLY A 16 3.09 9.01 -31.27
CA GLY A 16 2.51 9.64 -32.45
C GLY A 16 2.85 8.97 -33.79
N GLY A 17 3.46 7.78 -33.76
CA GLY A 17 3.68 6.96 -34.94
C GLY A 17 2.42 6.24 -35.43
N ALA A 18 2.55 5.46 -36.50
CA ALA A 18 1.45 4.64 -37.02
C ALA A 18 1.05 3.51 -36.05
N TRP A 19 -0.20 3.06 -36.12
CA TRP A 19 -0.69 1.89 -35.36
C TRP A 19 -0.10 0.58 -35.92
N ARG A 20 1.18 0.33 -35.62
CA ARG A 20 1.91 -0.86 -36.06
C ARG A 20 2.94 -1.26 -35.01
N TRP A 21 2.98 -2.54 -34.67
CA TRP A 21 4.04 -3.10 -33.82
C TRP A 21 5.34 -3.22 -34.61
N THR A 22 6.31 -2.37 -34.29
CA THR A 22 7.68 -2.50 -34.77
C THR A 22 8.45 -3.56 -33.98
N GLU A 23 9.61 -3.97 -34.48
CA GLU A 23 10.52 -4.86 -33.74
C GLU A 23 10.96 -4.23 -32.40
N ALA A 24 11.28 -2.94 -32.42
CA ALA A 24 11.64 -2.20 -31.21
C ALA A 24 10.50 -2.15 -30.18
N ASP A 25 9.24 -2.02 -30.61
CA ASP A 25 8.08 -2.05 -29.72
C ASP A 25 7.93 -3.41 -29.04
N ARG A 26 8.13 -4.50 -29.79
CA ARG A 26 8.07 -5.86 -29.25
C ARG A 26 9.20 -6.11 -28.26
N ALA A 27 10.42 -5.69 -28.60
CA ALA A 27 11.57 -5.80 -27.70
C ALA A 27 11.31 -5.04 -26.39
N LYS A 28 10.83 -3.79 -26.46
CA LYS A 28 10.46 -3.00 -25.28
C LYS A 28 9.36 -3.66 -24.47
N ALA A 29 8.34 -4.23 -25.10
CA ALA A 29 7.25 -4.92 -24.40
C ALA A 29 7.74 -6.17 -23.66
N MET A 30 8.63 -6.96 -24.28
CA MET A 30 9.22 -8.14 -23.64
C MET A 30 10.12 -7.75 -22.46
N LEU A 31 10.97 -6.73 -22.64
CA LEU A 31 11.82 -6.21 -21.57
C LEU A 31 10.99 -5.65 -20.42
N TYR A 32 9.92 -4.91 -20.71
CA TYR A 32 9.03 -4.37 -19.69
C TYR A 32 8.32 -5.47 -18.89
N ARG A 33 7.88 -6.56 -19.55
CA ARG A 33 7.32 -7.72 -18.86
C ARG A 33 8.31 -8.38 -17.92
N LYS A 34 9.55 -8.60 -18.39
CA LYS A 34 10.62 -9.14 -17.54
C LYS A 34 10.87 -8.23 -16.34
N TRP A 35 11.02 -6.93 -16.59
CA TRP A 35 11.19 -5.92 -15.55
C TRP A 35 10.05 -5.95 -14.54
N LYS A 36 8.78 -6.05 -14.97
CA LYS A 36 7.62 -6.15 -14.06
C LYS A 36 7.64 -7.41 -13.20
N ALA A 37 8.12 -8.53 -13.75
CA ALA A 37 8.23 -9.80 -13.03
C ALA A 37 9.35 -9.83 -11.98
N GLU A 38 10.35 -8.93 -12.07
CA GLU A 38 11.44 -8.80 -11.09
C GLU A 38 10.99 -8.10 -9.80
N ALA A 39 9.78 -7.54 -9.76
CA ALA A 39 9.23 -6.94 -8.56
C ALA A 39 8.81 -8.01 -7.54
N CYS A 40 9.21 -7.81 -6.28
CA CYS A 40 8.82 -8.67 -5.19
C CYS A 40 7.29 -8.66 -5.03
N PRO A 41 6.61 -9.83 -5.01
CA PRO A 41 5.14 -9.88 -4.88
C PRO A 41 4.64 -9.38 -3.52
N ARG A 42 5.52 -9.29 -2.51
CA ARG A 42 5.17 -8.84 -1.16
C ARG A 42 5.32 -7.34 -0.97
N CYS A 43 6.46 -6.76 -1.35
CA CYS A 43 6.79 -5.35 -1.10
C CYS A 43 6.86 -4.50 -2.37
N GLY A 44 6.76 -5.10 -3.57
CA GLY A 44 6.73 -4.39 -4.85
C GLY A 44 8.07 -3.84 -5.35
N THR A 45 9.13 -3.89 -4.53
CA THR A 45 10.48 -3.43 -4.89
C THR A 45 11.21 -4.47 -5.74
N ARG A 46 12.14 -4.03 -6.60
CA ARG A 46 13.02 -4.87 -7.43
C ARG A 46 14.46 -4.84 -6.90
N PRO A 47 15.30 -5.82 -7.25
CA PRO A 47 16.73 -5.78 -6.93
C PRO A 47 17.44 -4.52 -7.44
N ALA A 48 17.08 -4.05 -8.64
CA ALA A 48 17.65 -2.83 -9.24
C ALA A 48 17.32 -1.55 -8.45
N ASP A 49 16.27 -1.54 -7.62
CA ASP A 49 15.91 -0.40 -6.77
C ASP A 49 16.89 -0.23 -5.59
N TRP A 50 17.79 -1.20 -5.35
CA TRP A 50 18.75 -1.19 -4.24
C TRP A 50 20.19 -0.89 -4.68
N GLU A 51 20.60 -1.30 -5.89
CA GLU A 51 22.00 -1.20 -6.33
C GLU A 51 22.43 0.21 -6.76
N LYS A 52 21.50 1.11 -7.11
CA LYS A 52 21.81 2.43 -7.70
C LYS A 52 20.89 3.58 -7.30
N ASP A 53 20.01 3.40 -6.32
CA ASP A 53 19.05 4.45 -5.92
C ASP A 53 19.48 5.13 -4.59
N PRO A 54 19.82 6.43 -4.60
CA PRO A 54 20.05 7.21 -3.38
C PRO A 54 18.83 7.27 -2.44
N ASN A 55 17.63 6.96 -2.95
CA ASN A 55 16.36 6.96 -2.22
C ASN A 55 15.82 5.54 -2.00
N TYR A 56 16.69 4.53 -1.92
CA TYR A 56 16.27 3.16 -1.63
C TYR A 56 15.39 3.09 -0.37
N ARG A 57 14.35 2.27 -0.41
CA ARG A 57 13.33 2.21 0.64
C ARG A 57 13.85 1.39 1.83
N VAL A 58 14.01 2.01 2.99
CA VAL A 58 14.28 1.27 4.24
C VAL A 58 12.97 0.81 4.89
N ALA A 59 12.99 -0.35 5.52
CA ALA A 59 11.88 -0.77 6.38
C ALA A 59 11.88 0.12 7.63
N ASP A 60 10.75 0.75 7.90
CA ASP A 60 10.53 1.55 9.11
C ASP A 60 9.41 0.95 9.95
N THR A 61 9.54 1.05 11.27
CA THR A 61 8.52 0.60 12.22
C THR A 61 7.66 1.79 12.61
N VAL A 62 6.45 1.87 12.04
CA VAL A 62 5.48 2.90 12.41
C VAL A 62 4.65 2.43 13.60
N ARG A 63 4.64 3.21 14.69
CA ARG A 63 3.72 3.02 15.81
C ARG A 63 2.34 3.60 15.46
N CYS A 64 1.30 2.78 15.53
CA CYS A 64 -0.07 3.25 15.41
C CYS A 64 -0.57 3.74 16.78
N GLU A 65 -0.84 5.04 16.92
CA GLU A 65 -1.32 5.64 18.17
C GLU A 65 -2.66 5.03 18.65
N GLY A 66 -3.57 4.72 17.72
CA GLY A 66 -4.86 4.10 18.06
C GLY A 66 -4.71 2.70 18.65
N CYS A 67 -3.87 1.85 18.04
CA CYS A 67 -3.58 0.52 18.57
C CYS A 67 -2.89 0.61 19.93
N ALA A 68 -1.90 1.49 20.07
CA ALA A 68 -1.22 1.68 21.34
C ALA A 68 -2.19 2.11 22.46
N ARG A 69 -3.16 2.99 22.15
CA ARG A 69 -4.17 3.42 23.11
C ARG A 69 -5.15 2.32 23.49
N LEU A 70 -5.51 1.44 22.55
CA LEU A 70 -6.34 0.26 22.83
C LEU A 70 -5.61 -0.70 23.77
N ASP A 71 -4.34 -0.99 23.48
CA ASP A 71 -3.51 -1.87 24.30
C ASP A 71 -3.37 -1.30 25.73
N GLU A 72 -3.08 -0.01 25.87
CA GLU A 72 -3.04 0.69 27.16
C GLU A 72 -4.35 0.57 27.96
N LEU A 73 -5.51 0.72 27.30
CA LEU A 73 -6.81 0.60 27.95
C LEU A 73 -7.12 -0.85 28.34
N GLN A 74 -6.77 -1.83 27.50
CA GLN A 74 -6.93 -3.24 27.83
C GLN A 74 -6.08 -3.62 29.04
N ASP A 75 -4.84 -3.15 29.12
CA ASP A 75 -3.95 -3.40 30.26
C ASP A 75 -4.46 -2.76 31.56
N GLN A 76 -5.18 -1.64 31.48
CA GLN A 76 -5.78 -0.97 32.64
C GLN A 76 -7.02 -1.69 33.19
N VAL A 77 -7.76 -2.40 32.34
CA VAL A 77 -8.98 -3.12 32.75
C VAL A 77 -8.62 -4.46 33.37
N LYS A 78 -8.37 -4.47 34.68
CA LYS A 78 -8.12 -5.69 35.47
C LYS A 78 -9.42 -6.36 35.87
N ASP A 79 -9.56 -7.65 35.56
CA ASP A 79 -10.73 -8.49 35.85
C ASP A 79 -12.08 -7.88 35.40
N PRO A 80 -12.26 -7.64 34.08
CA PRO A 80 -13.51 -7.08 33.59
C PRO A 80 -14.69 -8.02 33.86
N PRO A 81 -15.87 -7.47 34.19
CA PRO A 81 -17.12 -8.21 34.13
C PRO A 81 -17.28 -8.94 32.80
N ARG A 82 -17.93 -10.12 32.82
CA ARG A 82 -18.20 -10.86 31.58
C ARG A 82 -19.02 -10.00 30.63
N GLY A 83 -18.55 -9.89 29.38
CA GLY A 83 -19.19 -9.11 28.33
C GLY A 83 -18.61 -7.70 28.13
N THR A 84 -17.60 -7.28 28.88
CA THR A 84 -16.89 -6.01 28.65
C THR A 84 -15.96 -6.10 27.44
N SER A 85 -15.96 -5.06 26.60
CA SER A 85 -15.03 -4.89 25.48
C SER A 85 -14.46 -3.47 25.44
N VAL A 86 -13.21 -3.35 24.98
CA VAL A 86 -12.51 -2.08 24.80
C VAL A 86 -12.50 -1.73 23.31
N GLY A 87 -12.85 -0.49 22.97
CA GLY A 87 -12.93 -0.02 21.60
C GLY A 87 -12.67 1.48 21.46
N LEU A 88 -12.32 1.91 20.25
CA LEU A 88 -12.19 3.32 19.89
C LEU A 88 -13.50 3.82 19.30
N PHE A 89 -13.97 4.96 19.78
CA PHE A 89 -15.20 5.59 19.32
C PHE A 89 -14.98 7.09 19.10
N PRO A 90 -15.74 7.71 18.18
CA PRO A 90 -15.77 9.16 18.05
C PRO A 90 -16.16 9.85 19.37
N PRO A 91 -15.59 11.03 19.71
CA PRO A 91 -15.87 11.69 20.99
C PRO A 91 -17.36 11.96 21.24
N ASP A 92 -18.10 12.39 20.21
CA ASP A 92 -19.54 12.63 20.25
C ASP A 92 -20.34 11.38 20.64
N VAL A 93 -19.92 10.21 20.16
CA VAL A 93 -20.53 8.92 20.53
C VAL A 93 -20.26 8.57 21.99
N VAL A 94 -19.09 8.91 22.53
CA VAL A 94 -18.74 8.65 23.93
C VAL A 94 -19.52 9.59 24.87
N MET A 95 -19.54 10.89 24.56
CA MET A 95 -20.26 11.88 25.37
C MET A 95 -21.77 11.57 25.42
N ALA A 96 -22.37 11.24 24.27
CA ALA A 96 -23.78 10.86 24.22
C ALA A 96 -24.13 9.55 24.96
N LYS A 97 -23.13 8.70 25.27
CA LYS A 97 -23.33 7.52 26.13
C LYS A 97 -23.30 7.90 27.60
N LEU A 98 -22.36 8.76 28.00
CA LEU A 98 -22.25 9.26 29.38
C LEU A 98 -23.50 10.03 29.80
N ASP A 99 -24.02 10.91 28.93
CA ASP A 99 -25.24 11.69 29.17
C ASP A 99 -26.51 10.84 29.31
N LYS A 100 -26.48 9.56 28.91
CA LYS A 100 -27.61 8.61 29.03
C LYS A 100 -27.53 7.74 30.27
N GLU A 101 -26.40 7.73 30.96
CA GLU A 101 -26.15 6.93 32.17
C GLU A 101 -26.35 7.76 33.47
N GLU A 102 -26.52 9.08 33.37
CA GLU A 102 -27.00 10.00 34.43
C GLU A 102 -28.53 10.11 34.48
#